data_AF-A0A0F9PSN1-F1
#
_entry.id   AF-A0A0F9PSN1-F1
#
_cell.length_a   1.000
_cell.length_b   1.000
_cell.length_c   1.000
_cell.angle_alpha   90.00
_cell.angle_beta   90.00
_cell.angle_gamma   90.00
#
_symmetry.space_group_name_H-M   'P 1'
#
loop_
_entity.id
_entity.type
_entity.pdbx_description
1 polymer ?
#
loop_
_entity_poly.entity_id
_entity_poly.type
_entity_poly.pdbx_seq_one_letter_code
_entity_poly.pdbx_strand_id
1 'polypeptide(L)'
;MPNEWEERVFKQIARELLLMEGSGWPFLLYTEQAKEYANQRFHSHHQRFNKLIWGAKDFNDKARISLRELEDIELIDSCFQDIDIKYFKKID
;
A
#
# COMPACT_ATOMS: atom_id res chain seq x y z
N MET A 1 14.59 -4.44 -14.54
CA MET A 1 13.56 -3.41 -14.30
C MET A 1 12.23 -4.13 -14.27
N PRO A 2 11.30 -3.75 -13.37
CA PRO A 2 10.00 -4.39 -13.33
C PRO A 2 9.28 -4.24 -14.67
N ASN A 3 8.47 -5.23 -15.04
CA ASN A 3 7.50 -5.04 -16.13
C ASN A 3 6.33 -4.14 -15.67
N GLU A 4 5.43 -3.78 -16.59
CA GLU A 4 4.31 -2.88 -16.29
C GLU A 4 3.43 -3.35 -15.12
N TRP A 5 3.16 -4.65 -15.04
CA TRP A 5 2.37 -5.24 -13.96
C TRP A 5 3.09 -5.15 -12.61
N GLU A 6 4.36 -5.53 -12.57
CA GLU A 6 5.21 -5.45 -11.39
C GLU A 6 5.34 -4.00 -10.91
N GLU A 7 5.50 -3.05 -11.83
CA GLU A 7 5.60 -1.62 -11.52
C GLU A 7 4.33 -1.09 -10.87
N ARG A 8 3.14 -1.46 -11.38
CA ARG A 8 1.86 -1.08 -10.76
C ARG A 8 1.75 -1.60 -9.32
N VAL A 9 2.08 -2.88 -9.11
CA VAL A 9 2.06 -3.49 -7.77
C VAL A 9 3.04 -2.78 -6.84
N PHE A 10 4.28 -2.52 -7.29
CA PHE A 10 5.26 -1.80 -6.46
C PHE A 10 4.84 -0.36 -6.13
N LYS A 11 4.25 0.36 -7.08
CA LYS A 11 3.70 1.70 -6.83
C LYS A 11 2.60 1.65 -5.78
N GLN A 12 1.69 0.68 -5.85
CA GLN A 12 0.63 0.55 -4.84
C GLN A 12 1.18 0.13 -3.47
N ILE A 13 2.18 -0.76 -3.41
CA ILE A 13 2.89 -1.10 -2.17
C ILE A 13 3.47 0.15 -1.52
N ALA A 14 4.12 1.00 -2.31
CA ALA A 14 4.70 2.24 -1.82
C ALA A 14 3.64 3.21 -1.28
N ARG A 15 2.48 3.32 -1.93
CA ARG A 15 1.35 4.14 -1.44
C ARG A 15 0.82 3.63 -0.11
N GLU A 16 0.54 2.32 0.01
CA GLU A 16 0.04 1.77 1.28
C GLU A 16 1.05 1.95 2.42
N LEU A 17 2.35 1.81 2.14
CA LEU A 17 3.40 2.07 3.12
C LEU A 17 3.36 3.52 3.61
N LEU A 18 3.36 4.49 2.70
CA LEU A 18 3.30 5.91 3.05
C LEU A 18 2.01 6.27 3.80
N LEU A 19 0.88 5.68 3.41
CA LEU A 19 -0.39 5.87 4.09
C LEU A 19 -0.34 5.31 5.51
N MET A 20 0.31 4.17 5.75
CA MET A 20 0.52 3.61 7.10
C MET A 20 1.45 4.47 7.97
N GLU A 21 2.49 5.05 7.39
CA GLU A 21 3.51 5.85 8.10
C GLU A 21 3.01 7.26 8.49
N GLY A 22 1.83 7.66 8.03
CA GLY A 22 1.23 8.95 8.36
C GLY A 22 1.07 9.14 9.87
N SER A 23 1.68 10.19 10.43
CA SER A 23 1.61 10.53 11.85
C SER A 23 0.21 10.94 12.35
N GLY A 24 -0.75 11.14 11.43
CA GLY A 24 -2.14 11.43 11.75
C GLY A 24 -2.82 10.29 12.51
N TRP A 25 -2.50 9.02 12.20
CA TRP A 25 -3.11 7.88 12.89
C TRP A 25 -2.80 7.83 14.38
N PRO A 26 -1.52 7.82 14.82
CA PRO A 26 -1.21 7.83 16.24
C PRO A 26 -1.70 9.12 16.93
N PHE A 27 -1.73 10.26 16.23
CA PHE A 27 -2.27 11.50 16.79
C PHE A 27 -3.78 11.41 17.09
N LEU A 28 -4.58 10.89 16.15
CA LEU A 28 -6.03 10.70 16.34
C LEU A 28 -6.34 9.68 17.44
N LEU A 29 -5.50 8.65 17.60
CA LEU A 29 -5.61 7.67 18.68
C LEU A 29 -5.28 8.29 20.04
N TYR A 30 -4.19 9.07 20.11
CA TYR A 30 -3.73 9.69 21.36
C TYR A 30 -4.68 10.78 21.86
N THR A 31 -5.23 11.58 20.96
CA THR A 31 -6.15 12.69 21.27
C THR A 31 -7.60 12.26 21.41
N GLU A 32 -7.90 10.98 21.17
CA GLU A 32 -9.24 10.39 21.21
C GLU A 32 -10.28 11.06 20.29
N GLN A 33 -9.84 11.82 19.29
CA GLN A 33 -10.75 12.56 18.39
C GLN A 33 -11.52 11.64 17.43
N ALA A 34 -10.86 10.59 16.93
CA ALA A 34 -11.43 9.67 15.94
C ALA A 34 -10.80 8.28 16.05
N LYS A 35 -10.79 7.71 17.26
CA LYS A 35 -10.04 6.49 17.60
C LYS A 35 -10.43 5.29 16.73
N GLU A 36 -11.73 5.02 16.59
CA GLU A 36 -12.25 3.90 15.81
C GLU A 36 -11.89 4.07 14.33
N TYR A 37 -12.05 5.28 13.81
CA TYR A 37 -11.71 5.61 12.43
C TYR A 37 -10.21 5.41 12.15
N ALA A 38 -9.34 5.93 13.02
CA ALA A 38 -7.89 5.79 12.88
C ALA A 38 -7.45 4.32 12.91
N ASN A 39 -7.98 3.53 13.85
CA ASN A 39 -7.72 2.08 13.92
C ASN A 39 -8.19 1.36 12.65
N GLN A 40 -9.41 1.60 12.19
CA GLN A 40 -9.96 0.95 11.00
C GLN A 40 -9.19 1.30 9.73
N ARG A 41 -8.82 2.57 9.54
CA ARG A 41 -8.06 3.01 8.36
C ARG A 41 -6.64 2.45 8.37
N PHE A 42 -5.92 2.57 9.48
CA PHE A 42 -4.58 1.99 9.59
C PHE A 42 -4.60 0.47 9.33
N HIS A 43 -5.56 -0.25 9.93
CA HIS A 43 -5.67 -1.70 9.72
C HIS A 43 -5.99 -2.05 8.26
N SER A 44 -6.84 -1.26 7.60
CA SER A 44 -7.15 -1.44 6.18
C SER A 44 -5.91 -1.28 5.29
N HIS A 45 -5.10 -0.23 5.51
CA HIS A 45 -3.83 -0.05 4.79
C HIS A 45 -2.85 -1.19 5.07
N HIS A 46 -2.72 -1.60 6.33
CA HIS A 46 -1.87 -2.74 6.72
C HIS A 46 -2.29 -4.05 6.04
N GLN A 47 -3.58 -4.33 5.94
CA GLN A 47 -4.07 -5.52 5.23
C GLN A 47 -3.75 -5.46 3.73
N ARG A 48 -4.01 -4.32 3.08
CA ARG A 48 -3.71 -4.11 1.65
C ARG A 48 -2.22 -4.22 1.37
N PHE A 49 -1.39 -3.57 2.17
CA PHE A 49 0.08 -3.66 2.10
C PHE A 49 0.55 -5.11 2.16
N ASN A 50 0.09 -5.88 3.16
CA ASN A 50 0.47 -7.28 3.30
C ASN A 50 0.02 -8.15 2.12
N LYS A 51 -1.20 -7.92 1.61
CA LYS A 51 -1.71 -8.61 0.41
C LYS A 51 -0.83 -8.33 -0.81
N LEU A 52 -0.48 -7.07 -1.04
CA LEU A 52 0.36 -6.64 -2.17
C LEU A 52 1.78 -7.20 -2.05
N ILE A 53 2.40 -7.14 -0.87
CA ILE A 53 3.73 -7.72 -0.61
C ILE A 53 3.70 -9.23 -0.83
N TRP A 54 2.64 -9.91 -0.38
CA TRP A 54 2.49 -11.36 -0.62
C TRP A 54 2.38 -11.68 -2.12
N GLY A 55 1.67 -10.86 -2.89
CA GLY A 55 1.65 -10.89 -4.35
C GLY A 55 3.03 -10.70 -4.96
N ALA A 56 3.77 -9.67 -4.52
CA ALA A 56 5.08 -9.34 -5.04
C ALA A 56 6.19 -10.36 -4.70
N LYS A 57 5.92 -11.33 -3.80
CA LYS A 57 6.86 -12.44 -3.53
C LYS A 57 6.99 -13.41 -4.71
N ASP A 58 5.97 -13.51 -5.58
CA ASP A 58 6.02 -14.32 -6.79
C ASP A 58 4.97 -13.83 -7.80
N PHE A 59 5.42 -13.05 -8.79
CA PHE A 59 4.55 -12.50 -9.83
C PHE A 59 4.07 -13.54 -10.86
N ASN A 60 4.65 -14.75 -10.88
CA ASN A 60 4.19 -15.81 -11.77
C ASN A 60 2.94 -16.52 -11.21
N ASP A 61 2.73 -16.45 -9.89
CA ASP A 61 1.57 -17.00 -9.22
C ASP A 61 0.40 -16.00 -9.24
N LYS A 62 -0.37 -16.05 -10.33
CA LYS A 62 -1.53 -15.17 -10.55
C LYS A 62 -2.66 -15.36 -9.53
N ALA A 63 -2.62 -16.41 -8.70
CA ALA A 63 -3.59 -16.59 -7.61
C ALA A 63 -3.29 -15.65 -6.43
N ARG A 64 -2.09 -15.06 -6.38
CA ARG A 64 -1.70 -14.22 -5.24
C ARG A 64 -2.30 -12.84 -5.25
N ILE A 65 -2.41 -12.26 -6.42
CA ILE A 65 -3.07 -10.99 -6.64
C ILE A 65 -3.66 -10.96 -8.05
N SER A 66 -4.98 -10.87 -8.11
CA SER A 66 -5.70 -10.69 -9.37
C SER A 66 -5.64 -9.23 -9.82
N LEU A 67 -5.86 -9.00 -11.13
CA LEU A 67 -5.99 -7.65 -11.69
C LEU A 67 -7.07 -6.84 -10.96
N ARG A 68 -8.24 -7.46 -10.73
CA ARG A 68 -9.37 -6.81 -10.07
C ARG A 68 -9.05 -6.39 -8.64
N GLU A 69 -8.38 -7.25 -7.86
CA GLU A 69 -7.97 -6.89 -6.50
C GLU A 69 -7.00 -5.69 -6.50
N LEU A 70 -6.06 -5.63 -7.47
CA LEU A 70 -5.16 -4.49 -7.58
C LEU A 70 -5.93 -3.21 -7.95
N GLU A 71 -6.82 -3.28 -8.94
CA GLU A 71 -7.64 -2.14 -9.38
C GLU A 71 -8.55 -1.61 -8.27
N ASP A 72 -9.16 -2.51 -7.48
CA ASP A 72 -9.99 -2.14 -6.34
C ASP A 72 -9.17 -1.39 -5.27
N ILE A 73 -7.93 -1.82 -5.01
CA ILE A 73 -7.04 -1.12 -4.07
C ILE A 73 -6.59 0.23 -4.64
N GLU A 74 -6.16 0.27 -5.89
CA GLU A 74 -5.73 1.50 -6.59
C GLU A 74 -6.86 2.55 -6.63
N LEU A 75 -8.12 2.12 -6.77
CA LEU A 75 -9.29 2.99 -6.73
C LEU A 75 -9.49 3.62 -5.34
N ILE A 76 -9.32 2.82 -4.28
CA ILE A 76 -9.52 3.29 -2.90
C ILE A 76 -8.38 4.22 -2.48
N ASP A 77 -7.13 3.85 -2.78
CA ASP A 77 -5.92 4.52 -2.30
C ASP A 77 -5.08 5.04 -3.49
N SER A 78 -5.64 6.03 -4.18
CA SER A 78 -5.13 6.62 -5.44
C SER A 78 -4.20 7.82 -5.28
N CYS A 79 -3.69 8.10 -4.08
CA CYS A 79 -2.74 9.20 -3.86
C CYS A 79 -1.37 8.92 -4.50
N PHE A 80 -0.58 9.96 -4.78
CA PHE A 80 0.79 9.83 -5.32
C PHE A 80 0.86 9.00 -6.62
N GLN A 81 0.14 9.43 -7.66
CA GLN A 81 0.14 8.74 -8.95
C GLN A 81 1.54 8.69 -9.59
N ASP A 82 2.35 9.73 -9.37
CA ASP A 82 3.71 9.88 -9.92
C ASP A 82 4.80 9.33 -8.99
N ILE A 83 4.46 8.46 -8.03
CA ILE A 83 5.44 7.91 -7.07
C ILE A 83 6.56 7.14 -7.79
N ASP A 84 7.82 7.51 -7.52
CA ASP A 84 8.99 6.81 -8.03
C ASP A 84 9.41 5.71 -7.04
N ILE A 85 9.27 4.45 -7.46
CA ILE A 85 9.65 3.28 -6.67
C ILE A 85 11.15 3.23 -6.35
N LYS A 86 12.00 3.97 -7.06
CA LYS A 86 13.44 4.04 -6.79
C LYS A 86 13.76 4.64 -5.43
N TYR A 87 12.87 5.46 -4.85
CA TYR A 87 13.05 6.00 -3.51
C TYR A 87 13.09 4.94 -2.41
N PHE A 88 12.56 3.74 -2.68
CA PHE A 88 12.55 2.60 -1.76
C PHE A 88 13.70 1.62 -2.00
N LYS A 89 14.56 1.90 -2.98
CA LYS A 89 15.73 1.07 -3.23
C LYS A 89 16.72 1.26 -2.09
N LYS A 90 17.31 0.15 -1.62
CA LYS A 90 18.43 0.20 -0.67
C LYS A 90 19.54 1.10 -1.25
N ILE A 91 20.01 2.04 -0.44
CA ILE A 91 21.21 2.84 -0.73
C ILE A 91 22.41 1.98 -0.34
N ASP A 92 23.35 1.84 -1.27
CA ASP A 92 24.63 1.15 -1.06
C ASP A 92 25.60 2.02 -0.24
#